data_AF-A0A928C424-F1
#
_entry.id   AF-A0A928C424-F1
#
_cell.length_a   1.000
_cell.length_b   1.000
_cell.length_c   1.000
_cell.angle_alpha   90.00
_cell.angle_beta   90.00
_cell.angle_gamma   90.00
#
_symmetry.space_group_name_H-M   'P 1'
#
loop_
_entity.id
_entity.type
_entity.pdbx_description
1 polymer ?
#
loop_
_entity_poly.entity_id
_entity_poly.type
_entity_poly.pdbx_seq_one_letter_code
_entity_poly.pdbx_strand_id
1 'polypeptide(L)'
;MFNESKIKIIGVGCGGCNIVNHIYELGYKKNSFAVCETDAMVLNRSKIPVKLQLGSNGFGSGNVPSAGKEAAENAVSEIQSILKENAPQTVFIVSCFGGGCGTGAAPIIACESRKLDLNTIGIIVLPFDFEGTHKFNQALDGVREMAKHTDAIFLFNNQYLMRDKKDTPLSHAFESADNLISDIIKCISNFTTRPSKAPKRINWLKLFEDL
;
A
#
# COMPACT_ATOMS: atom_id res chain seq x y z
N MET A 1 13.62 -21.11 16.93
CA MET A 1 13.14 -19.71 16.79
C MET A 1 12.48 -19.60 15.43
N PHE A 2 11.18 -19.27 15.38
CA PHE A 2 10.54 -18.93 14.10
C PHE A 2 11.22 -17.67 13.59
N ASN A 3 11.81 -17.73 12.40
CA ASN A 3 12.44 -16.58 11.78
C ASN A 3 11.33 -15.55 11.50
N GLU A 4 11.26 -14.48 12.29
CA GLU A 4 10.34 -13.37 12.05
C GLU A 4 10.62 -12.81 10.65
N SER A 5 9.56 -12.59 9.87
CA SER A 5 9.71 -12.02 8.54
C SER A 5 10.20 -10.58 8.68
N LYS A 6 11.29 -10.24 8.00
CA LYS A 6 11.84 -8.87 7.97
C LYS A 6 11.06 -7.95 7.03
N ILE A 7 9.74 -8.14 6.98
CA ILE A 7 8.82 -7.47 6.09
C ILE A 7 7.79 -6.72 6.93
N LYS A 8 7.58 -5.46 6.56
CA LYS A 8 6.47 -4.64 7.05
C LYS A 8 5.53 -4.30 5.90
N ILE A 9 4.24 -4.52 6.09
CA ILE A 9 3.19 -4.18 5.11
C ILE A 9 2.35 -3.06 5.68
N ILE A 10 2.32 -1.92 5.00
CA ILE A 10 1.64 -0.71 5.45
C ILE A 10 0.51 -0.38 4.48
N GLY A 11 -0.73 -0.39 4.98
CA GLY A 11 -1.89 0.08 4.22
C GLY A 11 -2.06 1.57 4.41
N VAL A 12 -2.08 2.34 3.32
CA VAL A 12 -2.20 3.81 3.38
C VAL A 12 -3.45 4.25 2.65
N GLY A 13 -4.29 5.04 3.31
CA GLY A 13 -5.59 5.42 2.77
C GLY A 13 -6.63 4.29 2.89
N CYS A 14 -7.90 4.59 2.62
CA CYS A 14 -9.02 3.70 2.94
C CYS A 14 -8.94 2.38 2.17
N GLY A 15 -8.69 2.44 0.87
CA GLY A 15 -8.50 1.25 0.03
C GLY A 15 -7.25 0.46 0.42
N GLY A 16 -6.13 1.13 0.72
CA GLY A 16 -4.91 0.48 1.19
C GLY A 16 -5.12 -0.22 2.53
N CYS A 17 -5.85 0.42 3.46
CA CYS A 17 -6.23 -0.16 4.73
C CYS A 17 -7.13 -1.38 4.54
N ASN A 18 -8.07 -1.34 3.60
CA ASN A 18 -8.94 -2.49 3.27
C ASN A 18 -8.11 -3.70 2.79
N ILE A 19 -7.26 -3.48 1.79
CA ILE A 19 -6.41 -4.54 1.22
C ILE A 19 -5.51 -5.16 2.30
N VAL A 20 -4.87 -4.33 3.13
CA VAL A 20 -3.94 -4.84 4.15
C VAL A 20 -4.68 -5.54 5.29
N ASN A 21 -5.90 -5.10 5.65
CA ASN A 21 -6.76 -5.86 6.57
C ASN A 21 -7.12 -7.23 5.98
N HIS A 22 -7.50 -7.29 4.71
CA HIS A 22 -7.81 -8.55 4.02
C HIS A 22 -6.62 -9.51 4.08
N ILE A 23 -5.41 -9.03 3.76
CA ILE A 23 -4.18 -9.82 3.89
C ILE A 23 -3.96 -10.27 5.33
N TYR A 24 -4.16 -9.39 6.32
CA TYR A 24 -3.98 -9.75 7.73
C TYR A 24 -4.93 -10.88 8.15
N GLU A 25 -6.19 -10.84 7.69
CA GLU A 25 -7.22 -11.84 8.01
C GLU A 25 -6.96 -13.20 7.36
N LEU A 26 -6.31 -13.24 6.20
CA LEU A 26 -5.87 -14.48 5.56
C LEU A 26 -4.72 -15.18 6.32
N GLY A 27 -4.25 -14.62 7.44
CA GLY A 27 -3.39 -15.33 8.39
C GLY A 27 -1.89 -15.15 8.20
N TYR A 28 -1.44 -14.10 7.50
CA TYR A 28 -0.02 -13.81 7.25
C TYR A 28 0.74 -13.23 8.46
N LYS A 29 0.50 -13.79 9.65
CA LYS A 29 0.98 -13.29 10.95
C LYS A 29 2.50 -13.25 11.14
N LYS A 30 3.29 -13.79 10.19
CA LYS A 30 4.75 -13.73 10.23
C LYS A 30 5.32 -12.36 9.85
N ASN A 31 4.56 -11.56 9.11
CA ASN A 31 4.92 -10.20 8.73
C ASN A 31 4.41 -9.21 9.79
N SER A 32 5.04 -8.04 9.84
CA SER A 32 4.53 -6.90 10.61
C SER A 32 3.57 -6.08 9.74
N PHE A 33 2.53 -5.53 10.35
CA PHE A 33 1.47 -4.80 9.65
C PHE A 33 1.23 -3.46 10.32
N ALA A 34 0.93 -2.44 9.51
CA ALA A 34 0.43 -1.17 9.99
C ALA A 34 -0.63 -0.60 9.02
N VAL A 35 -1.49 0.27 9.53
CA VAL A 35 -2.42 1.06 8.70
C VAL A 35 -2.31 2.54 9.02
N CYS A 36 -2.35 3.38 7.99
CA CYS A 36 -2.24 4.84 8.10
C CYS A 36 -3.41 5.49 7.36
N GLU A 37 -4.19 6.31 8.04
CA GLU A 37 -5.34 7.00 7.42
C GLU A 37 -5.69 8.28 8.18
N THR A 38 -6.22 9.26 7.46
CA THR A 38 -6.75 10.54 7.93
C THR A 38 -8.18 10.47 8.49
N ASP A 39 -8.96 9.46 8.11
CA ASP A 39 -10.29 9.16 8.66
C ASP A 39 -10.20 8.15 9.82
N ALA A 40 -10.58 8.60 11.02
CA ALA A 40 -10.53 7.79 12.23
C ALA A 40 -11.52 6.60 12.19
N MET A 41 -12.64 6.73 11.47
CA MET A 41 -13.61 5.65 11.35
C MET A 41 -13.04 4.45 10.61
N VAL A 42 -12.20 4.68 9.59
CA VAL A 42 -11.50 3.62 8.86
C VAL A 42 -10.53 2.89 9.78
N LEU A 43 -9.73 3.63 10.55
CA LEU A 43 -8.78 3.03 11.50
C LEU A 43 -9.47 2.24 12.60
N ASN A 44 -10.59 2.73 13.13
CA ASN A 44 -11.35 2.06 14.17
C ASN A 44 -11.90 0.69 13.73
N ARG A 45 -12.24 0.53 12.45
CA ARG A 45 -12.72 -0.74 11.87
C ARG A 45 -11.60 -1.74 11.58
N SER A 46 -10.36 -1.26 11.44
CA SER A 46 -9.20 -2.09 11.13
C SER A 46 -8.90 -3.10 12.25
N LYS A 47 -8.63 -4.36 11.89
CA LYS A 47 -8.19 -5.41 12.83
C LYS A 47 -6.69 -5.40 13.08
N ILE A 48 -5.94 -4.61 12.31
CA ILE A 48 -4.48 -4.50 12.44
C ILE A 48 -4.14 -3.71 13.74
N PRO A 49 -3.24 -4.23 14.60
CA PRO A 49 -2.92 -3.59 15.88
C PRO A 49 -2.22 -2.23 15.74
N VAL A 50 -1.29 -2.10 14.79
CA VAL A 50 -0.52 -0.87 14.58
C VAL A 50 -1.31 0.05 13.66
N LYS A 51 -1.81 1.16 14.21
CA LYS A 51 -2.64 2.14 13.52
C LYS A 51 -2.04 3.53 13.70
N LEU A 52 -1.91 4.27 12.62
CA LEU A 52 -1.46 5.66 12.63
C LEU A 52 -2.55 6.55 12.06
N GLN A 53 -3.14 7.38 12.92
CA GLN A 53 -4.00 8.48 12.51
C GLN A 53 -3.14 9.60 11.93
N LEU A 54 -3.40 9.95 10.67
CA LEU A 54 -2.76 11.08 10.01
C LEU A 54 -3.64 12.33 10.17
N GLY A 55 -3.04 13.46 10.52
CA GLY A 55 -3.80 14.69 10.80
C GLY A 55 -4.59 14.62 12.13
N SER A 56 -5.14 15.76 12.53
CA SER A 56 -5.61 15.97 13.91
C SER A 56 -7.13 15.81 14.13
N ASN A 57 -7.94 15.93 13.09
CA ASN A 57 -9.41 16.02 13.23
C ASN A 57 -10.16 14.69 12.98
N GLY A 58 -9.51 13.70 12.36
CA GLY A 58 -10.12 12.41 12.04
C GLY A 58 -11.22 12.43 10.99
N PHE A 59 -11.43 13.53 10.24
CA PHE A 59 -12.50 13.68 9.25
C PHE A 59 -12.10 13.29 7.82
N GLY A 60 -10.87 12.80 7.65
CA GLY A 60 -10.34 12.48 6.33
C GLY A 60 -9.76 13.69 5.58
N SER A 61 -9.08 13.37 4.49
CA SER A 61 -8.41 14.33 3.57
C SER A 61 -9.34 14.95 2.51
N GLY A 62 -10.63 14.62 2.52
CA GLY A 62 -11.63 15.23 1.60
C GLY A 62 -11.36 15.00 0.11
N ASN A 63 -10.71 13.90 -0.29
CA ASN A 63 -10.25 13.65 -1.66
C ASN A 63 -9.23 14.67 -2.19
N VAL A 64 -8.52 15.35 -1.30
CA VAL A 64 -7.46 16.31 -1.65
C VAL A 64 -6.09 15.71 -1.32
N PRO A 65 -5.27 15.36 -2.33
CA PRO A 65 -3.94 14.77 -2.09
C PRO A 65 -3.01 15.66 -1.27
N SER A 66 -3.05 16.98 -1.44
CA SER A 66 -2.21 17.89 -0.65
C SER A 66 -2.54 17.85 0.84
N ALA A 67 -3.81 17.65 1.22
CA ALA A 67 -4.20 17.48 2.61
C ALA A 67 -3.67 16.16 3.19
N GLY A 68 -3.71 15.07 2.43
CA GLY A 68 -3.10 13.80 2.82
C GLY A 68 -1.58 13.89 2.98
N LYS A 69 -0.93 14.62 2.08
CA LYS A 69 0.51 14.89 2.13
C LYS A 69 0.89 15.69 3.38
N GLU A 70 0.24 16.82 3.63
CA GLU A 70 0.49 17.67 4.80
C GLU A 70 0.27 16.89 6.11
N ALA A 71 -0.80 16.08 6.17
CA ALA A 71 -1.07 15.23 7.32
C ALA A 71 0.05 14.22 7.60
N ALA A 72 0.70 13.68 6.56
CA ALA A 72 1.84 12.79 6.69
C ALA A 72 3.14 13.53 7.04
N GLU A 73 3.39 14.70 6.44
CA GLU A 73 4.56 15.54 6.75
C GLU A 73 4.56 15.98 8.22
N ASN A 74 3.39 16.26 8.78
CA ASN A 74 3.24 16.60 10.20
C ASN A 74 3.37 15.39 11.14
N ALA A 75 3.38 14.17 10.62
CA ALA A 75 3.44 12.91 11.38
C ALA A 75 4.74 12.13 11.11
N VAL A 76 5.80 12.79 10.63
CA VAL A 76 7.06 12.13 10.24
C VAL A 76 7.69 11.32 11.38
N SER A 77 7.65 11.83 12.61
CA SER A 77 8.23 11.14 13.77
C SER A 77 7.51 9.82 14.07
N GLU A 78 6.18 9.84 13.98
CA GLU A 78 5.30 8.70 14.16
C GLU A 78 5.45 7.70 13.02
N ILE A 79 5.54 8.19 11.77
CA ILE A 79 5.83 7.38 10.59
C ILE A 79 7.17 6.65 10.75
N GLN A 80 8.22 7.34 11.17
CA GLN A 80 9.52 6.70 11.41
C GLN A 80 9.47 5.69 12.56
N SER A 81 8.67 5.95 13.59
CA SER A 81 8.46 5.01 14.70
C SER A 81 7.83 3.70 14.21
N ILE A 82 6.74 3.80 13.44
CA ILE A 82 6.11 2.61 12.86
C ILE A 82 7.03 1.91 11.85
N LEU A 83 7.89 2.62 11.12
CA LEU A 83 8.81 1.99 10.16
C LEU A 83 9.92 1.18 10.87
N LYS A 84 10.38 1.64 12.04
CA LYS A 84 11.46 0.99 12.80
C LYS A 84 10.98 -0.19 13.64
N GLU A 85 9.73 -0.19 14.05
CA GLU A 85 9.16 -1.26 14.88
C GLU A 85 9.31 -2.63 14.21
N ASN A 86 9.79 -3.63 14.94
CA ASN A 86 10.12 -4.99 14.48
C ASN A 86 11.27 -5.06 13.45
N ALA A 87 12.06 -3.99 13.29
CA ALA A 87 13.29 -3.93 12.50
C ALA A 87 13.17 -4.58 11.09
N PRO A 88 12.21 -4.15 10.26
CA PRO A 88 12.06 -4.69 8.92
C PRO A 88 13.29 -4.35 8.05
N GLN A 89 13.49 -5.13 7.00
CA GLN A 89 14.42 -4.82 5.90
C GLN A 89 13.68 -4.38 4.65
N THR A 90 12.43 -4.81 4.48
CA THR A 90 11.58 -4.46 3.34
C THR A 90 10.25 -3.92 3.83
N VAL A 91 9.80 -2.84 3.20
CA VAL A 91 8.49 -2.22 3.46
C VAL A 91 7.67 -2.25 2.18
N PHE A 92 6.49 -2.86 2.24
CA PHE A 92 5.47 -2.76 1.21
C PHE A 92 4.49 -1.65 1.60
N ILE A 93 4.34 -0.66 0.75
CA ILE A 93 3.37 0.43 0.92
C ILE A 93 2.24 0.17 -0.06
N VAL A 94 1.09 -0.24 0.48
CA VAL A 94 -0.11 -0.60 -0.28
C VAL A 94 -1.08 0.57 -0.23
N SER A 95 -1.47 1.10 -1.38
CA SER A 95 -2.40 2.24 -1.43
C SER A 95 -3.22 2.27 -2.71
N CYS A 96 -4.44 2.82 -2.62
CA CYS A 96 -5.25 3.15 -3.78
C CYS A 96 -5.10 4.64 -4.08
N PHE A 97 -4.68 4.96 -5.30
CA PHE A 97 -4.44 6.33 -5.73
C PHE A 97 -5.68 6.93 -6.41
N GLY A 98 -5.74 8.26 -6.43
CA GLY A 98 -6.89 9.03 -6.90
C GLY A 98 -7.83 9.54 -5.80
N GLY A 99 -7.59 9.14 -4.54
CA GLY A 99 -8.17 9.78 -3.35
C GLY A 99 -7.19 10.77 -2.69
N GLY A 100 -7.54 11.28 -1.51
CA GLY A 100 -6.69 12.24 -0.79
C GLY A 100 -5.55 11.58 -0.01
N CYS A 101 -5.89 10.78 1.00
CA CYS A 101 -4.91 10.23 1.94
C CYS A 101 -3.92 9.29 1.26
N GLY A 102 -4.40 8.29 0.51
CA GLY A 102 -3.53 7.33 -0.16
C GLY A 102 -2.52 8.00 -1.10
N THR A 103 -3.02 8.81 -2.03
CA THR A 103 -2.22 9.54 -3.02
C THR A 103 -1.22 10.51 -2.39
N GLY A 104 -1.62 11.22 -1.33
CA GLY A 104 -0.80 12.25 -0.69
C GLY A 104 0.21 11.72 0.34
N ALA A 105 -0.22 10.79 1.19
CA ALA A 105 0.56 10.31 2.32
C ALA A 105 1.53 9.18 1.94
N ALA A 106 1.15 8.29 1.00
CA ALA A 106 1.98 7.14 0.66
C ALA A 106 3.39 7.52 0.17
N PRO A 107 3.57 8.56 -0.69
CA PRO A 107 4.92 8.99 -1.09
C PRO A 107 5.76 9.53 0.06
N ILE A 108 5.14 10.17 1.06
CA ILE A 108 5.85 10.66 2.25
C ILE A 108 6.35 9.48 3.10
N ILE A 109 5.49 8.47 3.32
CA ILE A 109 5.89 7.25 4.03
C ILE A 109 7.03 6.52 3.28
N ALA A 110 6.97 6.49 1.94
CA ALA A 110 8.03 5.92 1.12
C ALA A 110 9.36 6.68 1.25
N CYS A 111 9.30 8.02 1.27
CA CYS A 111 10.46 8.88 1.47
C CYS A 111 11.10 8.61 2.84
N GLU A 112 10.31 8.55 3.92
CA GLU A 112 10.82 8.24 5.26
C GLU A 112 11.38 6.82 5.35
N SER A 113 10.76 5.84 4.68
CA SER A 113 11.28 4.47 4.59
C SER A 113 12.67 4.43 3.92
N ARG A 114 12.86 5.18 2.84
CA ARG A 114 14.16 5.33 2.15
C ARG A 114 15.23 6.00 3.00
N LYS A 115 14.88 7.01 3.79
CA LYS A 115 15.81 7.67 4.74
C LYS A 115 16.30 6.71 5.83
N LEU A 116 15.58 5.61 6.06
CA LEU A 116 15.93 4.55 7.00
C LEU A 116 16.62 3.36 6.33
N ASP A 117 17.06 3.50 5.08
CA ASP A 117 17.73 2.46 4.29
C ASP A 117 16.91 1.15 4.14
N LEU A 118 15.58 1.28 4.15
CA LEU A 118 14.67 0.14 3.94
C LEU A 118 14.40 -0.06 2.45
N ASN A 119 14.40 -1.33 2.01
CA ASN A 119 13.97 -1.69 0.65
C ASN A 119 12.47 -1.38 0.52
N THR A 120 12.12 -0.36 -0.27
CA THR A 120 10.80 0.25 -0.25
C THR A 120 10.05 -0.05 -1.54
N ILE A 121 8.95 -0.79 -1.43
CA ILE A 121 8.16 -1.26 -2.57
C ILE A 121 6.76 -0.64 -2.51
N GLY A 122 6.36 0.07 -3.57
CA GLY A 122 5.00 0.60 -3.72
C GLY A 122 4.08 -0.39 -4.42
N ILE A 123 2.90 -0.64 -3.87
CA ILE A 123 1.83 -1.45 -4.47
C ILE A 123 0.63 -0.53 -4.63
N ILE A 124 0.47 0.01 -5.83
CA ILE A 124 -0.47 1.09 -6.09
C ILE A 124 -1.60 0.59 -6.97
N VAL A 125 -2.83 0.80 -6.50
CA VAL A 125 -4.04 0.52 -7.25
C VAL A 125 -4.56 1.82 -7.86
N LEU A 126 -4.71 1.84 -9.19
CA LEU A 126 -5.26 2.95 -9.95
C LEU A 126 -6.80 2.89 -9.94
N PRO A 127 -7.48 4.06 -10.00
CA PRO A 127 -8.93 4.12 -9.95
C PRO A 127 -9.55 3.51 -11.20
N PHE A 128 -10.82 3.10 -11.11
CA PHE A 128 -11.59 2.68 -12.29
C PHE A 128 -11.92 3.90 -13.17
N ASP A 129 -12.10 3.70 -14.48
CA ASP A 129 -12.41 4.83 -15.40
C ASP A 129 -13.75 5.50 -15.03
N PHE A 130 -14.69 4.73 -14.47
CA PHE A 130 -15.99 5.27 -14.03
C PHE A 130 -15.87 6.22 -12.82
N GLU A 131 -14.76 6.19 -12.08
CA GLU A 131 -14.55 7.11 -10.95
C GLU A 131 -14.17 8.53 -11.38
N GLY A 132 -13.93 8.72 -12.69
CA GLY A 132 -13.75 10.01 -13.30
C GLY A 132 -12.29 10.39 -13.55
N THR A 133 -12.10 11.20 -14.60
CA THR A 133 -10.79 11.66 -15.07
C THR A 133 -9.99 12.44 -14.03
N HIS A 134 -10.69 13.16 -13.14
CA HIS A 134 -10.03 13.90 -12.07
C HIS A 134 -9.26 12.99 -11.12
N LYS A 135 -9.88 11.91 -10.63
CA LYS A 135 -9.20 10.94 -9.76
C LYS A 135 -8.06 10.24 -10.49
N PHE A 136 -8.24 9.92 -11.76
CA PHE A 136 -7.20 9.31 -12.57
C PHE A 136 -5.96 10.21 -12.70
N ASN A 137 -6.16 11.50 -12.97
CA ASN A 137 -5.06 12.47 -13.04
C ASN A 137 -4.34 12.62 -11.69
N GLN A 138 -5.11 12.74 -10.59
CA GLN A 138 -4.53 12.74 -9.24
C GLN A 138 -3.69 11.48 -9.00
N ALA A 139 -4.17 10.31 -9.45
CA ALA A 139 -3.46 9.07 -9.30
C ALA A 139 -2.14 9.04 -10.08
N LEU A 140 -2.13 9.53 -11.32
CA LEU A 140 -0.90 9.63 -12.13
C LEU A 140 0.14 10.56 -11.48
N ASP A 141 -0.30 11.69 -10.93
CA ASP A 141 0.60 12.60 -10.21
C ASP A 141 1.17 11.95 -8.95
N GLY A 142 0.32 11.25 -8.19
CA GLY A 142 0.74 10.43 -7.05
C GLY A 142 1.77 9.37 -7.45
N VAL A 143 1.57 8.66 -8.57
CA VAL A 143 2.51 7.64 -9.08
C VAL A 143 3.86 8.26 -9.39
N ARG A 144 3.88 9.43 -10.06
CA ARG A 144 5.13 10.15 -10.35
C ARG A 144 5.88 10.53 -9.09
N GLU A 145 5.17 10.93 -8.04
CA GLU A 145 5.78 11.26 -6.75
C GLU A 145 6.29 10.00 -6.04
N MET A 146 5.47 8.94 -5.96
CA MET A 146 5.83 7.66 -5.34
C MET A 146 7.07 7.03 -5.98
N ALA A 147 7.21 7.12 -7.31
CA ALA A 147 8.34 6.57 -8.05
C ALA A 147 9.69 7.20 -7.67
N LYS A 148 9.70 8.43 -7.10
CA LYS A 148 10.92 9.08 -6.61
C LYS A 148 11.44 8.45 -5.33
N HIS A 149 10.55 7.81 -4.57
CA HIS A 149 10.78 7.38 -3.19
C HIS A 149 10.67 5.86 -3.01
N THR A 150 10.67 5.09 -4.09
CA THR A 150 10.56 3.62 -4.07
C THR A 150 11.67 2.95 -4.85
N ASP A 151 12.06 1.75 -4.42
CA ASP A 151 12.97 0.85 -5.15
C ASP A 151 12.26 0.14 -6.31
N ALA A 152 10.97 -0.14 -6.13
CA ALA A 152 10.09 -0.70 -7.14
C ALA A 152 8.65 -0.24 -6.91
N ILE A 153 7.89 -0.10 -7.99
CA ILE A 153 6.47 0.20 -7.94
C ILE A 153 5.70 -0.80 -8.81
N PHE A 154 4.66 -1.39 -8.23
CA PHE A 154 3.70 -2.24 -8.93
C PHE A 154 2.40 -1.45 -9.09
N LEU A 155 1.99 -1.26 -10.34
CA LEU A 155 0.76 -0.56 -10.68
C LEU A 155 -0.31 -1.58 -11.07
N PHE A 156 -1.40 -1.57 -10.32
CA PHE A 156 -2.59 -2.36 -10.58
C PHE A 156 -3.64 -1.46 -11.19
N ASN A 157 -3.97 -1.69 -12.45
CA ASN A 157 -5.08 -0.99 -13.07
C ASN A 157 -6.35 -1.83 -12.91
N ASN A 158 -7.23 -1.38 -12.01
CA ASN A 158 -8.49 -2.01 -11.68
C ASN A 158 -9.40 -2.26 -12.90
N GLN A 159 -9.24 -1.50 -13.99
CA GLN A 159 -10.00 -1.69 -15.23
C GLN A 159 -9.77 -3.06 -15.86
N TYR A 160 -8.55 -3.59 -15.79
CA TYR A 160 -8.26 -4.90 -16.37
C TYR A 160 -8.88 -6.05 -15.58
N LEU A 161 -9.16 -5.85 -14.29
CA LEU A 161 -9.81 -6.85 -13.44
C LEU A 161 -11.29 -7.04 -13.76
N MET A 162 -11.89 -6.07 -14.46
CA MET A 162 -13.31 -6.06 -14.85
C MET A 162 -13.58 -6.41 -16.30
N ARG A 163 -12.54 -6.47 -17.15
CA ARG A 163 -12.70 -6.59 -18.61
C ARG A 163 -13.48 -7.85 -19.02
N ASP A 164 -13.32 -8.94 -18.28
CA ASP A 164 -13.95 -10.24 -18.56
C ASP A 164 -15.16 -10.55 -17.65
N LYS A 165 -15.61 -9.58 -16.84
CA LYS A 165 -16.62 -9.77 -15.78
C LYS A 165 -17.79 -8.77 -15.90
N LYS A 166 -18.39 -8.67 -17.10
CA LYS A 166 -19.45 -7.69 -17.43
C LYS A 166 -20.68 -7.70 -16.50
N ASP A 167 -21.00 -8.83 -15.86
CA ASP A 167 -22.17 -8.97 -14.99
C ASP A 167 -21.83 -9.13 -13.49
N THR A 168 -20.57 -8.86 -13.10
CA THR A 168 -20.15 -9.01 -11.71
C THR A 168 -20.49 -7.74 -10.91
N PRO A 169 -21.20 -7.86 -9.76
CA PRO A 169 -21.43 -6.74 -8.86
C PRO A 169 -20.12 -6.06 -8.48
N LEU A 170 -20.12 -4.73 -8.39
CA LEU A 170 -18.92 -3.96 -8.11
C LEU A 170 -18.21 -4.39 -6.81
N SER A 171 -18.96 -4.84 -5.80
CA SER A 171 -18.38 -5.40 -4.57
C SER A 171 -17.49 -6.63 -4.81
N HIS A 172 -17.95 -7.57 -5.64
CA HIS A 172 -17.16 -8.77 -6.00
C HIS A 172 -15.96 -8.42 -6.87
N ALA A 173 -16.02 -7.35 -7.65
CA ALA A 173 -14.89 -6.85 -8.42
C ALA A 173 -13.73 -6.40 -7.51
N PHE A 174 -14.05 -5.59 -6.49
CA PHE A 174 -13.10 -5.16 -5.47
C PHE A 174 -12.50 -6.34 -4.71
N GLU A 175 -13.32 -7.29 -4.28
CA GLU A 175 -12.83 -8.48 -3.59
C GLU A 175 -11.89 -9.32 -4.47
N SER A 176 -12.22 -9.48 -5.76
CA SER A 176 -11.35 -10.17 -6.73
C SER A 176 -10.02 -9.45 -6.91
N ALA A 177 -10.01 -8.11 -6.90
CA ALA A 177 -8.80 -7.30 -6.96
C ALA A 177 -7.93 -7.48 -5.72
N ASP A 178 -8.55 -7.38 -4.55
CA ASP A 178 -7.88 -7.51 -3.26
C ASP A 178 -7.27 -8.90 -3.10
N ASN A 179 -7.93 -9.95 -3.59
CA ASN A 179 -7.38 -11.31 -3.66
C ASN A 179 -6.13 -11.40 -4.54
N LEU A 180 -6.16 -10.85 -5.75
CA LEU A 180 -5.00 -10.84 -6.66
C LEU A 180 -3.82 -10.09 -6.04
N ILE A 181 -4.07 -8.91 -5.47
CA ILE A 181 -3.03 -8.10 -4.81
C ILE A 181 -2.45 -8.86 -3.62
N SER A 182 -3.30 -9.52 -2.84
CA SER A 182 -2.88 -10.37 -1.74
C SER A 182 -1.97 -11.49 -2.24
N ASP A 183 -2.33 -12.17 -3.32
CA ASP A 183 -1.54 -13.26 -3.90
C ASP A 183 -0.17 -12.81 -4.40
N ILE A 184 -0.10 -11.61 -4.98
CA ILE A 184 1.17 -11.01 -5.41
C ILE A 184 2.03 -10.65 -4.20
N ILE A 185 1.46 -10.02 -3.17
CA ILE A 185 2.20 -9.68 -1.94
C ILE A 185 2.75 -10.94 -1.27
N LYS A 186 1.95 -12.01 -1.23
CA LYS A 186 2.39 -13.32 -0.71
C LYS A 186 3.54 -13.88 -1.53
N CYS A 187 3.41 -13.88 -2.85
CA CYS A 187 4.43 -14.39 -3.76
C CYS A 187 5.76 -13.66 -3.52
N ILE A 188 5.72 -12.32 -3.51
CA ILE A 188 6.90 -11.49 -3.30
C ILE A 188 7.50 -11.71 -1.90
N SER A 189 6.66 -11.74 -0.86
CA SER A 189 7.10 -11.94 0.53
C SER A 189 7.75 -13.31 0.75
N ASN A 190 7.23 -14.35 0.10
CA ASN A 190 7.80 -15.70 0.15
C ASN A 190 9.14 -15.77 -0.61
N PHE A 191 9.32 -14.96 -1.66
CA PHE A 191 10.57 -14.92 -2.41
C PHE A 191 11.68 -14.18 -1.64
N THR A 192 11.36 -13.06 -1.00
CA THR A 192 12.32 -12.25 -0.22
C THR A 192 12.77 -12.92 1.08
N THR A 193 11.97 -13.82 1.66
CA THR A 193 12.29 -14.54 2.90
C THR A 193 13.14 -15.80 2.71
N ARG A 194 13.42 -16.23 1.47
CA ARG A 194 14.34 -17.36 1.21
C ARG A 194 15.80 -16.88 1.25
N PRO A 195 16.62 -17.34 2.21
CA PRO A 195 18.04 -17.01 2.20
C PRO A 195 18.70 -17.76 1.04
N SER A 196 19.48 -17.01 0.24
CA SER A 196 20.21 -17.43 -0.97
C SER A 196 19.42 -17.37 -2.28
N LYS A 197 19.87 -16.46 -3.17
CA LYS A 197 19.48 -16.24 -4.58
C LYS A 197 18.42 -15.18 -4.91
N ALA A 198 18.10 -14.23 -4.04
CA ALA A 198 17.41 -13.02 -4.51
C ALA A 198 18.42 -12.13 -5.28
N PRO A 199 18.25 -11.90 -6.60
CA PRO A 199 19.12 -10.99 -7.33
C PRO A 199 18.96 -9.57 -6.77
N LYS A 200 20.08 -8.84 -6.62
CA LYS A 200 20.12 -7.43 -6.15
C LYS A 200 19.27 -6.47 -7.01
N ARG A 201 18.83 -6.90 -8.18
CA ARG A 201 17.79 -6.28 -9.01
C ARG A 201 16.86 -7.39 -9.50
N ILE A 202 15.64 -7.43 -8.98
CA ILE A 202 14.59 -8.27 -9.55
C ILE A 202 14.02 -7.51 -10.75
N ASN A 203 14.15 -8.08 -11.95
CA ASN A 203 13.45 -7.56 -13.13
C ASN A 203 11.99 -8.03 -13.04
N TRP A 204 11.17 -7.22 -12.39
CA TRP A 204 9.78 -7.53 -12.08
C TRP A 204 8.90 -7.76 -13.30
N LEU A 205 9.25 -7.18 -14.47
CA LEU A 205 8.56 -7.44 -15.75
C LEU A 205 8.52 -8.94 -16.08
N LYS A 206 9.59 -9.67 -15.76
CA LYS A 206 9.71 -11.09 -16.10
C LYS A 206 8.92 -12.02 -15.19
N LEU A 207 8.54 -11.58 -13.99
CA LEU A 207 7.75 -12.39 -13.05
C LEU A 207 6.25 -12.41 -13.40
N PHE A 208 5.79 -11.43 -14.19
CA PHE A 208 4.40 -11.28 -14.60
C PHE A 208 4.10 -11.79 -16.02
N GLU A 209 5.13 -12.11 -16.82
CA GLU A 209 4.90 -12.82 -18.10
C GLU A 209 4.45 -14.27 -17.89
N ASP A 210 4.72 -14.83 -16.70
CA ASP A 210 4.39 -16.21 -16.33
C ASP A 210 3.09 -16.34 -15.50
N LEU A 211 2.33 -15.25 -15.29
CA LEU A 211 1.02 -15.21 -14.61
C LEU A 211 -0.08 -14.76 -15.57
#